data_AF-A0A239ZJV9-F1
#
_entry.id   AF-A0A239ZJV9-F1
#
_cell.length_a   1.000
_cell.length_b   1.000
_cell.length_c   1.000
_cell.angle_alpha   90.00
_cell.angle_beta   90.00
_cell.angle_gamma   90.00
#
_symmetry.space_group_name_H-M   'P 1'
#
loop_
_entity.id
_entity.type
_entity.pdbx_description
1 polymer ?
#
loop_
_entity_poly.entity_id
_entity_poly.type
_entity_poly.pdbx_seq_one_letter_code
_entity_poly.pdbx_strand_id
1 'polypeptide(L)' 'MKSIITEELRLRKRAYEYAIKYNNNAEAARRYHTSRQQIQR' A
#
# COMPACT_ATOMS: atom_id res chain seq x y z
N MET A 1 21.88 -12.61 0.76
CA MET A 1 21.02 -11.57 1.36
C MET A 1 19.58 -12.06 1.31
N LYS A 2 19.00 -12.48 2.45
CA LYS A 2 17.55 -12.69 2.50
C LYS A 2 16.93 -11.31 2.33
N SER A 3 16.14 -11.10 1.28
CA SER A 3 15.26 -9.93 1.19
C SER A 3 14.30 -10.04 2.36
N ILE A 4 14.64 -9.44 3.51
CA ILE A 4 13.76 -9.29 4.66
C ILE A 4 12.72 -8.28 4.20
N ILE A 5 11.77 -8.74 3.38
CA ILE A 5 10.61 -7.95 3.03
C ILE A 5 9.84 -7.84 4.33
N THR A 6 10.01 -6.69 4.98
CA THR A 6 9.30 -6.36 6.20
C THR A 6 7.79 -6.45 5.94
N GLU A 7 7.02 -6.76 6.97
CA GLU A 7 5.56 -6.83 6.87
C GLU A 7 4.98 -5.51 6.33
N GLU A 8 5.62 -4.39 6.65
CA GLU A 8 5.31 -3.06 6.15
C GLU A 8 5.45 -2.92 4.62
N LEU A 9 6.49 -3.50 4.02
CA LEU A 9 6.65 -3.51 2.56
C LEU A 9 5.56 -4.35 1.87
N ARG A 10 5.14 -5.45 2.49
CA ARG A 10 4.02 -6.28 1.99
C ARG A 10 2.70 -5.53 2.06
N LEU A 11 2.46 -4.84 3.18
CA LEU A 11 1.26 -4.03 3.40
C LEU A 11 1.18 -2.90 2.36
N ARG A 12 2.31 -2.21 2.14
CA ARG A 12 2.40 -1.13 1.14
C ARG A 12 2.13 -1.62 -0.28
N LYS A 13 2.69 -2.77 -0.66
CA LYS A 13 2.43 -3.38 -1.98
C LYS A 13 0.95 -3.72 -2.16
N ARG A 14 0.30 -4.32 -1.16
CA ARG A 14 -1.13 -4.63 -1.18
C ARG A 14 -2.01 -3.37 -1.25
N ALA A 15 -1.64 -2.33 -0.53
CA ALA A 15 -2.33 -1.04 -0.58
C ALA A 15 -2.23 -0.41 -1.98
N TYR A 16 -1.07 -0.49 -2.62
CA TYR A 16 -0.85 0.00 -3.98
C TYR A 16 -1.63 -0.81 -5.03
N GLU A 17 -1.57 -2.14 -4.97
CA GLU A 17 -2.34 -3.03 -5.87
C GLU A 17 -3.85 -2.78 -5.74
N TYR A 18 -4.33 -2.58 -4.52
CA TYR A 18 -5.73 -2.21 -4.28
C TYR A 18 -6.06 -0.83 -4.85
N ALA A 19 -5.20 0.16 -4.62
CA ALA A 19 -5.40 1.51 -5.12
C ALA A 19 -5.50 1.55 -6.65
N ILE A 20 -4.65 0.80 -7.37
CA ILE A 20 -4.74 0.64 -8.83
C ILE A 20 -6.03 -0.05 -9.24
N LYS A 21 -6.36 -1.19 -8.60
CA LYS A 21 -7.54 -1.99 -8.97
C LYS A 21 -8.85 -1.20 -8.88
N TYR A 22 -8.96 -0.31 -7.89
CA TYR A 22 -10.16 0.49 -7.67
C TYR A 22 -10.00 1.95 -8.11
N ASN A 23 -8.85 2.31 -8.70
CA ASN A 23 -8.44 3.68 -9.04
C ASN A 23 -8.74 4.69 -7.91
N ASN A 24 -8.57 4.27 -6.65
CA ASN A 24 -9.00 5.03 -5.47
C ASN A 24 -7.98 4.91 -4.33
N ASN A 25 -7.05 5.86 -4.30
CA ASN A 25 -5.99 5.95 -3.30
C ASN A 25 -6.53 6.29 -1.90
N ALA A 26 -7.67 7.00 -1.83
CA ALA A 26 -8.28 7.38 -0.56
C ALA A 26 -8.85 6.18 0.19
N GLU A 27 -9.50 5.29 -0.55
CA GLU A 27 -10.09 4.07 0.02
C GLU A 27 -9.01 3.06 0.42
N ALA A 28 -7.96 2.94 -0.41
CA ALA A 28 -6.78 2.14 -0.08
C ALA A 28 -6.10 2.63 1.21
N ALA A 29 -5.93 3.94 1.37
CA ALA A 29 -5.34 4.55 2.56
C ALA A 29 -6.13 4.23 3.84
N ARG A 30 -7.47 4.33 3.79
CA ARG A 30 -8.34 3.99 4.92
C ARG A 30 -8.24 2.52 5.29
N ARG A 31 -8.33 1.64 4.29
CA ARG A 31 -8.35 0.18 4.48
C ARG A 31 -7.06 -0.37 5.06
N TYR A 32 -5.92 0.20 4.67
CA TYR A 32 -4.60 -0.25 5.10
C TYR A 32 -3.99 0.63 6.19
N HIS A 33 -4.77 1.53 6.79
CA HIS A 33 -4.32 2.47 7.83
C HIS A 33 -3.00 3.18 7.47
N THR A 34 -2.87 3.57 6.21
CA THR A 34 -1.66 4.18 5.64
C THR A 34 -2.01 5.54 5.05
N SER A 35 -1.02 6.40 4.85
CA SER A 35 -1.26 7.71 4.23
C SER A 35 -1.39 7.57 2.72
N ARG A 36 -2.25 8.38 2.09
CA ARG A 36 -2.37 8.47 0.62
C ARG A 36 -1.03 8.79 -0.04
N GLN A 37 -0.18 9.59 0.63
CA GLN A 37 1.16 9.92 0.18
C GLN A 37 2.10 8.70 0.12
N GLN A 38 1.88 7.67 0.94
CA GLN A 38 2.68 6.44 0.89
C GLN A 38 2.27 5.52 -0.26
N ILE A 39 1.02 5.64 -0.74
CA ILE A 39 0.46 4.87 -1.86
C ILE A 39 0.79 5.56 -3.19
N GLN A 40 0.65 6.88 -3.27
CA GLN A 40 0.88 7.68 -4.48
C GLN A 40 2.33 8.22 -4.53
N ARG A 41 3.32 7.39 -4.20
CA ARG A 41 4.72 7.81 -4.27
C ARG A 41 5.27 7.65 -5.68
#